data_AF-A0A180GM69-F1
#
_entry.id   AF-A0A180GM69-F1
#
_cell.length_a   1.000
_cell.length_b   1.000
_cell.length_c   1.000
_cell.angle_alpha   90.00
_cell.angle_beta   90.00
_cell.angle_gamma   90.00
#
_symmetry.space_group_name_H-M   'P 1'
#
loop_
_entity.id
_entity.type
_entity.pdbx_description
1 polymer ?
#
loop_
_entity_poly.entity_id
_entity_poly.type
_entity_poly.pdbx_seq_one_letter_code
_entity_poly.pdbx_strand_id
1 'polypeptide(L)'
;MEDNLTPAQARQIFVDLRKEIAVLRNHQLHNQIAPAPVIQHRQRTRQELIMENFVKNPLQVHYQLNPKKPVLLYEGTNFPAWEAALDRTLRHILVRQEPFTDKPANFYTL
;
A
#
# COMPACT_ATOMS: atom_id res chain seq x y z
N MET A 1 -7.14 62.72 -7.10
CA MET A 1 -7.34 62.61 -8.55
C MET A 1 -7.61 61.15 -8.81
N GLU A 2 -8.85 60.80 -9.17
CA GLU A 2 -9.25 59.43 -9.42
C GLU A 2 -8.70 59.02 -10.80
N ASP A 3 -7.63 58.23 -10.82
CA ASP A 3 -7.05 57.68 -12.05
C ASP A 3 -8.07 56.74 -12.71
N ASN A 4 -8.92 57.30 -13.57
CA ASN A 4 -9.93 56.56 -14.32
C ASN A 4 -9.22 55.67 -15.35
N LEU A 5 -8.93 54.44 -14.95
CA LEU A 5 -8.38 53.41 -15.81
C LEU A 5 -9.36 53.15 -16.96
N THR A 6 -8.98 53.52 -18.17
CA THR A 6 -9.85 53.33 -19.32
C THR A 6 -10.04 51.83 -19.62
N PRO A 7 -11.18 51.40 -20.17
CA PRO A 7 -11.41 50.00 -20.53
C PRO A 7 -10.35 49.43 -21.49
N ALA A 8 -9.72 50.28 -22.30
CA ALA A 8 -8.63 49.90 -23.19
C ALA A 8 -7.33 49.60 -22.40
N GLN A 9 -6.98 50.44 -21.43
CA GLN A 9 -5.84 50.21 -20.54
C GLN A 9 -6.04 48.95 -19.67
N ALA A 10 -7.25 48.74 -19.14
CA ALA A 10 -7.59 47.52 -18.41
C ALA A 10 -7.38 46.27 -19.29
N ARG A 11 -7.86 46.27 -20.54
CA ARG A 11 -7.65 45.16 -21.48
C ARG A 11 -6.17 44.92 -21.78
N GLN A 12 -5.38 45.98 -21.91
CA GLN A 12 -3.95 45.87 -22.15
C GLN A 12 -3.22 45.21 -20.97
N ILE A 13 -3.56 45.62 -19.73
CA ILE A 13 -3.04 45.01 -18.50
C ILE A 13 -3.36 43.51 -18.45
N PHE A 14 -4.59 43.10 -18.81
CA PHE A 14 -4.95 41.68 -18.86
C PHE A 14 -4.16 40.91 -19.92
N VAL A 15 -3.90 41.51 -21.08
CA VAL A 15 -3.10 40.88 -22.14
C VAL A 15 -1.65 40.69 -21.67
N ASP A 16 -1.08 41.69 -21.02
CA ASP A 16 0.30 41.66 -20.56
C ASP A 16 0.48 40.68 -19.39
N LEU A 17 -0.47 40.64 -18.44
CA LEU A 17 -0.51 39.62 -17.39
C LEU A 17 -0.59 38.19 -17.94
N ARG A 18 -1.40 37.96 -18.99
CA ARG A 18 -1.50 36.62 -19.61
C ARG A 18 -0.20 36.21 -20.30
N LYS A 19 0.51 37.16 -20.91
CA LYS A 19 1.83 36.90 -21.50
C LYS A 19 2.87 36.57 -20.44
N GLU A 20 2.90 37.33 -19.35
CA GLU A 20 3.83 37.11 -18.24
C GLU A 20 3.60 35.75 -17.57
N ILE A 21 2.34 35.37 -17.32
CA ILE A 21 1.98 34.03 -16.81
C ILE A 21 2.45 32.92 -17.77
N ALA A 22 2.32 33.12 -19.09
CA ALA A 22 2.80 32.14 -20.06
C ALA A 22 4.33 31.99 -20.04
N VAL A 23 5.07 33.10 -19.89
CA VAL A 23 6.53 33.10 -19.77
C VAL A 23 6.98 32.44 -18.47
N LEU A 24 6.31 32.72 -17.34
CA LEU A 24 6.59 32.08 -16.05
C LEU A 24 6.31 30.58 -16.09
N ARG A 25 5.23 30.15 -16.74
CA ARG A 25 4.90 28.73 -16.93
C ARG A 25 5.96 28.01 -17.78
N ASN A 26 6.43 28.63 -18.86
CA ASN A 26 7.47 28.05 -19.71
C ASN A 26 8.82 27.98 -18.99
N HIS A 27 9.18 28.97 -18.17
CA HIS A 27 10.38 28.91 -17.33
C HIS A 27 10.26 27.87 -16.20
N GLN A 28 9.08 27.69 -15.61
CA GLN A 28 8.85 26.61 -14.65
C GLN A 28 8.94 25.23 -15.30
N LEU A 29 8.42 25.04 -16.52
CA LEU A 29 8.60 23.78 -17.25
C LEU A 29 10.09 23.49 -17.56
N HIS A 30 10.89 24.53 -17.81
CA HIS A 30 12.33 24.38 -18.06
C HIS A 30 13.14 24.13 -16.77
N ASN A 31 12.73 24.69 -15.63
CA ASN A 31 13.40 24.53 -14.34
C ASN A 31 12.87 23.34 -13.50
N GLN A 32 11.79 22.67 -13.92
CA GLN A 32 11.25 21.45 -13.30
C GLN A 32 11.73 20.16 -13.98
N ILE A 33 12.99 20.11 -14.45
CA ILE A 33 13.69 18.82 -14.67
C ILE A 33 14.22 18.26 -13.34
N ALA A 34 13.63 18.66 -12.20
CA ALA A 34 13.60 17.80 -11.02
C ALA A 34 12.38 16.91 -11.19
N PRO A 35 12.51 15.57 -11.24
CA PRO A 35 11.33 14.73 -11.28
C PRO A 35 10.47 15.11 -10.08
N ALA A 36 9.19 15.37 -10.32
CA ALA A 36 8.18 15.39 -9.26
C ALA A 36 8.46 14.19 -8.33
N PRO A 37 8.20 14.26 -7.02
CA PRO A 37 8.20 13.05 -6.21
C PRO A 37 7.13 12.16 -6.82
N VAL A 38 7.58 11.26 -7.69
CA VAL A 38 6.78 10.18 -8.19
C VAL A 38 6.47 9.47 -6.89
N ILE A 39 5.23 9.57 -6.42
CA ILE A 39 4.72 8.60 -5.48
C ILE A 39 4.80 7.32 -6.30
N GLN A 40 5.96 6.68 -6.27
CA GLN A 40 6.14 5.36 -6.79
C GLN A 40 5.21 4.55 -5.90
N HIS A 41 4.00 4.31 -6.40
CA HIS A 41 3.20 3.20 -5.93
C HIS A 41 4.04 1.97 -6.22
N ARG A 42 4.98 1.66 -5.32
CA ARG A 42 5.75 0.44 -5.33
C ARG A 42 4.70 -0.64 -5.45
N GLN A 43 4.70 -1.33 -6.59
CA GLN A 43 3.74 -2.40 -6.80
C GLN A 43 4.00 -3.39 -5.67
N ARG A 44 2.98 -3.59 -4.83
CA ARG A 44 3.10 -4.56 -3.75
C ARG A 44 3.37 -5.90 -4.36
N THR A 45 4.37 -6.56 -3.81
CA THR A 45 4.64 -7.95 -4.10
C THR A 45 3.41 -8.77 -3.71
N ARG A 46 3.26 -9.94 -4.36
CA ARG A 46 2.21 -10.90 -3.99
C ARG A 46 2.27 -11.26 -2.50
N GLN A 47 3.46 -11.36 -1.93
CA GLN A 47 3.65 -11.66 -0.51
C GLN A 47 3.12 -10.53 0.39
N GLU A 48 3.42 -9.27 0.07
CA GLU A 48 2.89 -8.12 0.80
C GLU A 48 1.36 -8.09 0.75
N LEU A 49 0.75 -8.43 -0.39
CA LEU A 49 -0.72 -8.53 -0.50
C LEU A 49 -1.30 -9.67 0.35
N ILE A 50 -0.66 -10.84 0.36
CA ILE A 50 -1.07 -11.99 1.20
C ILE A 50 -0.97 -11.62 2.68
N MET A 51 0.13 -10.99 3.09
CA MET A 51 0.34 -10.53 4.46
C MET A 51 -0.68 -9.47 4.86
N GLU A 52 -0.93 -8.46 4.01
CA GLU A 52 -1.95 -7.44 4.24
C GLU A 52 -3.34 -8.06 4.41
N ASN A 53 -3.70 -9.03 3.57
CA ASN A 53 -4.97 -9.74 3.68
C ASN A 53 -5.07 -10.55 4.97
N PHE A 54 -3.97 -11.17 5.40
CA PHE A 54 -3.93 -11.89 6.67
C PHE A 54 -4.06 -10.95 7.87
N VAL A 55 -3.37 -9.80 7.86
CA VAL A 55 -3.48 -8.79 8.92
C VAL A 55 -4.90 -8.22 9.00
N LYS A 56 -5.56 -8.02 7.85
CA LYS A 56 -6.95 -7.54 7.80
C LYS A 56 -7.96 -8.58 8.25
N ASN A 57 -7.82 -9.83 7.81
CA ASN A 57 -8.74 -10.91 8.12
C ASN A 57 -8.03 -12.27 8.19
N PRO A 58 -7.44 -12.61 9.35
CA PRO A 58 -6.63 -13.81 9.48
C PRO A 58 -7.46 -15.09 9.36
N LEU A 59 -8.70 -15.08 9.87
CA LEU A 59 -9.61 -16.22 9.79
C LEU A 59 -10.01 -16.52 8.35
N GLN A 60 -10.28 -15.50 7.54
CA GLN A 60 -10.62 -15.70 6.13
C GLN A 60 -9.48 -16.36 5.36
N VAL A 61 -8.24 -15.86 5.54
CA VAL A 61 -7.06 -16.46 4.89
C VAL A 61 -6.86 -17.91 5.38
N HIS A 62 -6.99 -18.15 6.68
CA HIS A 62 -6.90 -19.50 7.24
C HIS A 62 -7.93 -20.46 6.62
N TYR A 63 -9.19 -20.03 6.49
CA TYR A 63 -10.27 -20.82 5.92
C TYR A 63 -10.16 -21.06 4.41
N GLN A 64 -9.58 -20.12 3.67
CA GLN A 64 -9.27 -20.30 2.25
C GLN A 64 -8.24 -21.42 2.03
N LEU A 65 -7.24 -21.50 2.91
CA LEU A 65 -6.19 -22.53 2.85
C LEU A 65 -6.60 -23.86 3.48
N ASN A 66 -7.57 -23.82 4.40
CA ASN A 66 -8.04 -24.97 5.17
C ASN A 66 -9.57 -25.09 5.07
N PRO A 67 -10.11 -25.65 3.97
CA PRO A 67 -11.55 -25.78 3.78
C PRO A 67 -12.26 -26.62 4.86
N LYS A 68 -11.54 -27.56 5.47
CA LYS A 68 -12.03 -28.39 6.59
C LYS A 68 -12.17 -27.62 7.90
N LYS A 69 -11.53 -26.44 8.02
CA LYS A 69 -11.58 -25.54 9.18
C LYS A 69 -11.47 -26.29 10.52
N PRO A 70 -10.40 -27.09 10.72
CA PRO A 70 -10.29 -27.89 11.93
C PRO A 70 -10.25 -26.96 13.15
N VAL A 71 -11.10 -27.26 14.13
CA VAL A 71 -11.11 -26.59 15.45
C VAL A 71 -10.50 -27.56 16.44
N LEU A 72 -9.56 -27.10 17.28
CA LEU A 72 -8.95 -27.95 18.30
C LEU A 72 -10.04 -28.45 19.27
N LEU A 73 -10.15 -29.77 19.38
CA LEU A 73 -11.06 -30.40 20.34
C LEU A 73 -10.49 -30.26 21.75
N TYR A 74 -11.37 -30.21 22.74
CA TYR A 74 -10.99 -30.09 24.15
C TYR A 74 -10.00 -31.17 24.59
N GLU A 75 -10.24 -32.42 24.17
CA GLU A 75 -9.38 -33.57 24.47
C GLU A 75 -8.08 -33.58 23.63
N GLY A 76 -7.90 -32.65 22.70
CA GLY A 76 -6.71 -32.55 21.85
C GLY A 76 -6.53 -33.71 20.86
N THR A 77 -7.50 -34.62 20.73
CA THR A 77 -7.38 -35.83 19.88
C THR A 77 -7.16 -35.51 18.40
N ASN A 78 -7.57 -34.33 17.95
CA ASN A 78 -7.34 -33.85 16.59
C ASN A 78 -6.18 -32.84 16.49
N PHE A 79 -5.32 -32.74 17.50
CA PHE A 79 -4.19 -31.82 17.52
C PHE A 79 -3.35 -31.88 16.24
N PRO A 80 -2.94 -33.05 15.70
CA PRO A 80 -2.14 -33.10 14.48
C PRO A 80 -2.84 -32.48 13.27
N ALA A 81 -4.16 -32.63 13.16
CA ALA A 81 -4.93 -32.06 12.06
C ALA A 81 -5.11 -30.54 12.21
N TRP A 82 -5.29 -30.09 13.44
CA TRP A 82 -5.39 -28.66 13.77
C TRP A 82 -4.04 -27.95 13.59
N GLU A 83 -2.96 -28.52 14.10
CA GLU A 83 -1.59 -28.03 13.94
C GLU A 83 -1.20 -27.91 12.48
N ALA A 84 -1.42 -28.97 11.68
CA ALA A 84 -1.11 -28.96 10.25
C ALA A 84 -1.84 -27.83 9.48
N ALA A 85 -3.07 -27.49 9.90
CA ALA A 85 -3.83 -26.39 9.31
C ALA A 85 -3.27 -25.00 9.69
N LEU A 86 -2.81 -24.84 10.94
CA LEU A 86 -2.09 -23.64 11.36
C LEU A 86 -0.77 -23.51 10.60
N ASP A 87 0.03 -24.56 10.54
CA ASP A 87 1.29 -24.56 9.82
C ASP A 87 1.14 -24.25 8.34
N ARG A 88 0.10 -24.78 7.69
CA ARG A 88 -0.20 -24.43 6.30
C ARG A 88 -0.43 -22.92 6.16
N THR A 89 -1.14 -22.32 7.10
CA THR A 89 -1.46 -20.88 7.09
C THR A 89 -0.20 -20.06 7.31
N LEU A 90 0.57 -20.38 8.35
CA LEU A 90 1.79 -19.67 8.70
C LEU A 90 2.86 -19.78 7.62
N ARG A 91 3.03 -20.96 7.03
CA ARG A 91 3.92 -21.15 5.86
C ARG A 91 3.50 -20.31 4.66
N HIS A 92 2.19 -20.22 4.40
CA HIS A 92 1.67 -19.44 3.29
C HIS A 92 1.93 -17.93 3.45
N ILE A 93 1.68 -17.38 4.64
CA ILE A 93 1.83 -15.93 4.88
C ILE A 93 3.30 -15.54 5.05
N LEU A 94 4.14 -16.40 5.65
CA LEU A 94 5.55 -16.13 5.90
C LEU A 94 6.47 -16.59 4.76
N VAL A 95 5.91 -17.26 3.74
CA VAL A 95 6.68 -17.85 2.62
C VAL A 95 7.80 -18.77 3.14
N ARG A 96 7.45 -19.63 4.10
CA ARG A 96 8.36 -20.61 4.69
C ARG A 96 8.09 -22.00 4.11
N GLN A 97 9.14 -22.75 3.82
CA GLN A 97 9.01 -24.14 3.36
C GLN A 97 8.82 -25.09 4.55
N GLU A 98 9.55 -24.83 5.63
CA GLU A 98 9.51 -25.65 6.84
C GLU A 98 8.30 -25.29 7.72
N PRO A 99 7.73 -26.27 8.45
CA PRO A 99 6.69 -26.03 9.44
C PRO A 99 7.10 -24.97 10.45
N PHE A 100 6.14 -24.14 10.85
CA PHE A 100 6.39 -23.09 11.84
C PHE A 100 6.52 -23.70 13.23
N THR A 101 5.72 -24.71 13.56
CA THR A 101 5.70 -25.33 14.89
C THR A 101 6.95 -26.17 15.20
N ASP A 102 7.64 -26.69 14.17
CA ASP A 102 8.88 -27.47 14.31
C ASP A 102 10.09 -26.66 14.84
N LYS A 103 9.99 -25.33 14.92
CA LYS A 103 11.07 -24.46 15.39
C LYS A 103 10.72 -23.80 16.72
N PRO A 104 11.19 -24.34 17.87
CA PRO A 104 10.95 -23.75 19.19
C PRO A 104 11.35 -22.27 19.27
N ALA A 105 12.41 -21.87 18.57
CA ALA A 105 12.87 -20.49 18.45
C ALA A 105 11.78 -19.50 18.02
N ASN A 106 10.80 -19.93 17.23
CA ASN A 106 9.70 -19.08 16.78
C ASN A 106 8.77 -18.64 17.93
N PHE A 107 8.82 -19.29 19.10
CA PHE A 107 7.94 -19.01 20.24
C PHE A 107 8.63 -18.22 21.37
N TYR A 108 9.94 -18.01 21.30
CA TYR A 108 10.71 -17.34 22.37
C TYR A 108 10.89 -15.83 22.14
N THR A 109 10.28 -15.26 21.09
CA THR A 109 10.28 -13.81 20.84
C THR A 109 8.90 -13.24 21.12
N LEU A 110 8.70 -12.78 22.36
CA LEU A 110 7.62 -11.89 22.76
C LEU A 110 8.20 -10.50 23.06
#